data_AF-A0A9E1N0A1-F1
#
_entry.id   AF-A0A9E1N0A1-F1
#
_cell.length_a   1.000
_cell.length_b   1.000
_cell.length_c   1.000
_cell.angle_alpha   90.00
_cell.angle_beta   90.00
_cell.angle_gamma   90.00
#
_symmetry.space_group_name_H-M   'P 1'
#
loop_
_entity.id
_entity.type
_entity.pdbx_description
1 polymer ?
#
loop_
_entity_poly.entity_id
_entity_poly.type
_entity_poly.pdbx_seq_one_letter_code
_entity_poly.pdbx_strand_id
1 'polypeptide(L)'
;KEPEPAKEPEPAKEPAPALPATVPQPEPEPEPDIPPDAWNTTWASLPTRMPVEPRALLRLLGMVATKDRPKVVSALKEQPLEDIGLLVLSRRPGQEPSLGRGCALAAAQLERGAWLNAISRWDSDEAAGVRAAVAEAIGALGKPASITALNRLSDDDDPGVRVAAARAFAQLGARLNKEMLAKAALTRLSEDKDEDVKTTAKELLDNL
;
A
#
# COMPACT_ATOMS: atom_id res chain seq x y z
N LYS A 1 -34.58 -39.27 -55.36
CA LYS A 1 -34.98 -38.87 -53.99
C LYS A 1 -34.35 -39.90 -53.06
N GLU A 2 -33.07 -39.70 -52.75
CA GLU A 2 -32.34 -40.52 -51.76
C GLU A 2 -32.51 -39.85 -50.39
N PRO A 3 -32.71 -40.61 -49.30
CA PRO A 3 -32.76 -40.05 -47.96
C PRO A 3 -31.34 -39.80 -47.43
N GLU A 4 -31.12 -38.62 -46.82
CA GLU A 4 -29.90 -38.29 -46.09
C GLU A 4 -29.68 -39.25 -44.90
N PRO A 5 -28.42 -39.56 -44.53
CA PRO A 5 -28.14 -40.39 -43.37
C PRO A 5 -28.44 -39.64 -42.06
N ALA A 6 -29.10 -40.33 -41.12
CA ALA A 6 -29.43 -39.80 -39.81
C ALA A 6 -28.17 -39.48 -39.00
N LYS A 7 -28.08 -38.26 -38.47
CA LYS A 7 -27.04 -37.87 -37.49
C LYS A 7 -27.28 -38.61 -36.18
N GLU A 8 -26.28 -39.34 -35.71
CA GLU A 8 -26.26 -39.90 -34.35
C GLU A 8 -26.31 -38.77 -33.30
N PRO A 9 -27.03 -38.95 -32.18
CA PRO A 9 -27.03 -37.97 -31.10
C PRO A 9 -25.68 -37.97 -30.36
N GLU A 10 -25.12 -36.79 -30.13
CA GLU A 10 -23.92 -36.61 -29.31
C GLU A 10 -24.17 -37.10 -27.86
N PRO A 11 -23.16 -37.72 -27.21
CA PRO A 11 -23.29 -38.15 -25.82
C PRO A 11 -23.46 -36.95 -24.88
N ALA A 12 -24.40 -37.06 -23.95
CA ALA A 12 -24.65 -36.05 -22.94
C ALA A 12 -23.38 -35.79 -22.10
N LYS A 13 -22.94 -34.52 -22.03
CA LYS A 13 -21.88 -34.09 -21.12
C LYS A 13 -22.32 -34.35 -19.68
N GLU A 14 -21.55 -35.16 -18.96
CA GLU A 14 -21.70 -35.31 -17.51
C GLU A 14 -21.56 -33.94 -16.81
N PRO A 15 -22.38 -33.64 -15.80
CA PRO A 15 -22.24 -32.41 -15.03
C PRO A 15 -20.91 -32.42 -14.26
N ALA A 16 -20.20 -31.30 -14.29
CA ALA A 16 -18.96 -31.12 -13.55
C ALA A 16 -19.18 -31.36 -12.04
N PRO A 17 -18.22 -31.98 -11.35
CA PRO A 17 -18.35 -32.25 -9.92
C PRO A 17 -18.48 -30.93 -9.15
N ALA A 18 -19.39 -30.90 -8.18
CA ALA A 18 -19.60 -29.77 -7.29
C ALA A 18 -18.29 -29.43 -6.56
N LEU A 19 -17.90 -28.15 -6.63
CA LEU A 19 -16.76 -27.64 -5.88
C LEU A 19 -17.01 -27.86 -4.37
N PRO A 20 -16.00 -28.29 -3.60
CA PRO A 20 -16.16 -28.47 -2.16
C PRO A 20 -16.54 -27.14 -1.51
N ALA A 21 -17.47 -27.21 -0.54
CA ALA A 21 -17.92 -26.06 0.23
C ALA A 21 -16.71 -25.28 0.77
N THR A 22 -16.66 -23.99 0.46
CA THR A 22 -15.63 -23.07 0.94
C THR A 22 -15.65 -23.10 2.46
N VAL A 23 -14.56 -23.54 3.08
CA VAL A 23 -14.36 -23.43 4.53
C VAL A 23 -14.50 -21.94 4.87
N PRO A 24 -15.43 -21.54 5.76
CA PRO A 24 -15.58 -20.14 6.14
C PRO A 24 -14.23 -19.66 6.69
N GLN A 25 -13.65 -18.67 6.00
CA GLN A 25 -12.46 -17.99 6.52
C GLN A 25 -12.87 -17.33 7.85
N PRO A 26 -12.04 -17.39 8.89
CA PRO A 26 -12.33 -16.66 10.12
C PRO A 26 -12.54 -15.19 9.78
N GLU A 27 -13.64 -14.62 10.25
CA GLU A 27 -13.92 -13.19 10.07
C GLU A 27 -12.72 -12.40 10.60
N PRO A 28 -12.21 -11.41 9.86
CA PRO A 28 -11.12 -10.58 10.33
C PRO A 28 -11.56 -9.91 11.63
N GLU A 29 -10.78 -10.06 12.70
CA GLU A 29 -11.06 -9.40 13.97
C GLU A 29 -11.20 -7.89 13.73
N PRO A 30 -12.19 -7.22 14.37
CA PRO A 30 -12.37 -5.79 14.20
C PRO A 30 -11.12 -5.06 14.73
N GLU A 31 -10.41 -4.38 13.83
CA GLU A 31 -9.28 -3.54 14.21
C GLU A 31 -9.78 -2.38 15.11
N PRO A 32 -9.03 -2.03 16.17
CA PRO A 32 -9.43 -0.96 17.09
C PRO A 32 -9.48 0.39 16.37
N ASP A 33 -10.46 1.24 16.68
CA ASP A 33 -10.59 2.60 16.15
C ASP A 33 -9.26 3.37 16.27
N ILE A 34 -8.67 3.70 15.11
CA ILE A 34 -7.34 4.28 14.98
C ILE A 34 -7.45 5.82 14.92
N PRO A 35 -6.90 6.58 15.89
CA PRO A 35 -6.93 8.05 15.86
C PRO A 35 -6.11 8.64 14.70
N PRO A 36 -6.45 9.84 14.15
CA PRO A 36 -5.78 10.61 13.05
C PRO A 36 -4.27 10.90 13.12
N ASP A 37 -3.61 10.53 14.23
CA ASP A 37 -2.15 10.57 14.39
C ASP A 37 -1.46 9.19 14.51
N ALA A 38 -2.22 8.09 14.60
CA ALA A 38 -1.70 6.78 14.99
C ALA A 38 -0.84 6.07 13.92
N TRP A 39 -0.75 6.58 12.69
CA TRP A 39 0.32 6.20 11.74
C TRP A 39 1.72 6.41 12.34
N ASN A 40 1.86 7.31 13.32
CA ASN A 40 3.11 7.64 14.01
C ASN A 40 3.28 6.98 15.38
N THR A 41 2.24 6.39 15.97
CA THR A 41 2.28 5.88 17.35
C THR A 41 2.28 4.36 17.37
N THR A 42 3.49 3.81 17.45
CA THR A 42 3.91 2.48 17.93
C THR A 42 2.82 1.41 18.10
N TRP A 43 2.92 0.32 17.34
CA TRP A 43 2.44 -0.98 17.82
C TRP A 43 3.49 -2.07 17.57
N ALA A 44 3.63 -2.95 18.56
CA ALA A 44 4.75 -3.86 18.79
C ALA A 44 6.08 -3.16 19.15
N SER A 45 6.50 -3.34 20.41
CA SER A 45 7.92 -3.24 20.75
C SER A 45 8.69 -4.26 19.92
N LEU A 46 9.93 -3.94 19.54
CA LEU A 46 10.75 -4.87 18.78
C LEU A 46 10.88 -6.21 19.51
N PRO A 47 10.75 -7.34 18.80
CA PRO A 47 10.96 -8.65 19.41
C PRO A 47 12.41 -8.79 19.84
N THR A 48 12.65 -9.57 20.90
CA THR A 48 14.00 -9.83 21.44
C THR A 48 14.93 -10.47 20.39
N ARG A 49 14.36 -11.24 19.45
CA ARG A 49 15.03 -11.73 18.25
C ARG A 49 14.23 -11.35 17.02
N MET A 50 14.92 -10.87 16.00
CA MET A 50 14.29 -10.53 14.73
C MET A 50 13.81 -11.80 14.01
N PRO A 51 12.62 -11.78 13.38
CA PRO A 51 12.22 -12.84 12.48
C PRO A 51 13.22 -13.03 11.35
N VAL A 52 13.40 -14.26 10.92
CA VAL A 52 14.27 -14.59 9.77
C VAL A 52 13.49 -14.70 8.46
N GLU A 53 12.16 -14.77 8.53
CA GLU A 53 11.31 -14.90 7.35
C GLU A 53 10.93 -13.53 6.77
N PRO A 54 11.06 -13.32 5.44
CA PRO A 54 10.71 -12.06 4.79
C PRO A 54 9.29 -11.58 5.09
N ARG A 55 8.31 -12.48 5.10
CA ARG A 55 6.90 -12.13 5.38
C ARG A 55 6.71 -11.60 6.80
N ALA A 56 7.34 -12.23 7.78
CA ALA A 56 7.26 -11.80 9.18
C ALA A 56 7.97 -10.46 9.39
N LEU A 57 9.10 -10.24 8.72
CA LEU A 57 9.81 -8.95 8.73
C LEU A 57 8.98 -7.84 8.09
N LEU A 58 8.31 -8.11 6.97
CA LEU A 58 7.42 -7.14 6.33
C LEU A 58 6.22 -6.81 7.22
N ARG A 59 5.56 -7.80 7.80
CA ARG A 59 4.50 -7.58 8.80
C ARG A 59 5.01 -6.67 9.92
N LEU A 60 6.13 -7.04 10.53
CA LEU A 60 6.73 -6.27 11.61
C LEU A 60 7.02 -4.83 11.17
N LEU A 61 7.53 -4.61 9.95
CA LEU A 61 7.78 -3.27 9.41
C LEU A 61 6.50 -2.41 9.32
N GLY A 62 5.37 -3.02 8.99
CA GLY A 62 4.07 -2.34 8.96
C GLY A 62 3.51 -2.03 10.36
N MET A 63 4.04 -2.68 11.40
CA MET A 63 3.57 -2.55 12.77
C MET A 63 4.39 -1.52 13.57
N VAL A 64 5.72 -1.62 13.47
CA VAL A 64 6.63 -0.88 14.33
C VAL A 64 6.59 0.63 14.09
N ALA A 65 6.94 1.38 15.14
CA ALA A 65 7.12 2.81 15.03
C ALA A 65 8.27 3.19 14.09
N THR A 66 8.16 4.40 13.55
CA THR A 66 9.17 5.04 12.68
C THR A 66 10.60 4.92 13.22
N LYS A 67 10.79 5.10 14.53
CA LYS A 67 12.10 4.96 15.21
C LYS A 67 12.72 3.56 15.12
N ASP A 68 11.89 2.53 15.01
CA ASP A 68 12.30 1.11 15.01
C ASP A 68 12.31 0.50 13.60
N ARG A 69 11.67 1.14 12.62
CA ARG A 69 11.71 0.74 11.19
C ARG A 69 13.13 0.49 10.67
N PRO A 70 14.16 1.31 10.97
CA PRO A 70 15.51 1.08 10.45
C PRO A 70 16.09 -0.29 10.82
N LYS A 71 15.80 -0.79 12.03
CA LYS A 71 16.28 -2.11 12.47
C LYS A 71 15.62 -3.25 11.69
N VAL A 72 14.32 -3.13 11.42
CA VAL A 72 13.58 -4.10 10.62
C VAL A 72 14.05 -4.06 9.16
N VAL A 73 14.30 -2.87 8.62
CA VAL A 73 14.83 -2.71 7.26
C VAL A 73 16.23 -3.30 7.13
N SER A 74 17.11 -3.13 8.12
CA SER A 74 18.41 -3.80 8.12
C SER A 74 18.25 -5.31 8.06
N ALA A 75 17.33 -5.90 8.82
CA ALA A 75 17.05 -7.33 8.73
C ALA A 75 16.48 -7.74 7.36
N LEU A 76 15.64 -6.90 6.73
CA LEU A 76 15.14 -7.14 5.37
C LEU A 76 16.24 -7.08 4.29
N LYS A 77 17.28 -6.26 4.49
CA LYS A 77 18.42 -6.17 3.55
C LYS A 77 19.24 -7.47 3.51
N GLU A 78 19.23 -8.23 4.61
CA GLU A 78 19.88 -9.56 4.68
C GLU A 78 19.06 -10.68 4.03
N GLN A 79 17.82 -10.38 3.58
CA GLN A 79 16.95 -11.36 2.95
C GLN A 79 17.11 -11.37 1.42
N PRO A 80 16.80 -12.51 0.77
CA PRO A 80 16.71 -12.56 -0.69
C PRO A 80 15.67 -11.56 -1.20
N LEU A 81 16.11 -10.65 -2.08
CA LEU A 81 15.23 -9.62 -2.64
C LEU A 81 14.11 -10.22 -3.49
N GLU A 82 14.34 -11.39 -4.08
CA GLU A 82 13.34 -12.16 -4.83
C GLU A 82 12.15 -12.55 -3.95
N ASP A 83 12.40 -13.06 -2.75
CA ASP A 83 11.34 -13.46 -1.81
C ASP A 83 10.49 -12.25 -1.36
N ILE A 84 11.15 -11.13 -1.07
CA ILE A 84 10.45 -9.87 -0.75
C ILE A 84 9.63 -9.41 -1.97
N GLY A 85 10.23 -9.44 -3.16
CA GLY A 85 9.57 -9.07 -4.40
C GLY A 85 8.34 -9.93 -4.69
N LEU A 86 8.43 -11.25 -4.49
CA LEU A 86 7.31 -12.17 -4.65
C LEU A 86 6.15 -11.82 -3.71
N LEU A 87 6.43 -11.48 -2.44
CA LEU A 87 5.40 -11.06 -1.50
C LEU A 87 4.73 -9.73 -1.91
N VAL A 88 5.51 -8.77 -2.40
CA VAL A 88 4.97 -7.48 -2.88
C VAL A 88 4.14 -7.67 -4.14
N LEU A 89 4.59 -8.49 -5.10
CA LEU A 89 3.92 -8.69 -6.39
C LEU A 89 2.69 -9.60 -6.29
N SER A 90 2.66 -10.52 -5.31
CA SER A 90 1.55 -11.48 -5.14
C SER A 90 0.44 -10.98 -4.21
N ARG A 91 0.69 -9.94 -3.39
CA ARG A 91 -0.34 -9.40 -2.48
C ARG A 91 -1.50 -8.80 -3.27
N ARG A 92 -2.72 -9.17 -2.86
CA ARG A 92 -3.97 -8.54 -3.32
C ARG A 92 -4.38 -7.39 -2.38
N PRO A 93 -4.96 -6.30 -2.92
CA PRO A 93 -5.57 -5.25 -2.09
C PRO A 93 -6.59 -5.83 -1.10
N GLY A 94 -6.70 -5.24 0.09
CA GLY A 94 -7.64 -5.66 1.14
C GLY A 94 -7.21 -6.88 1.95
N GLN A 95 -6.12 -7.56 1.58
CA GLN A 95 -5.58 -8.67 2.39
C GLN A 95 -4.47 -8.20 3.33
N GLU A 96 -4.58 -8.57 4.60
CA GLU A 96 -3.51 -8.46 5.59
C GLU A 96 -2.87 -7.06 5.66
N PRO A 97 -3.53 -6.09 6.33
CA PRO A 97 -3.13 -4.68 6.34
C PRO A 97 -1.68 -4.43 6.79
N SER A 98 -1.22 -5.16 7.81
CA SER A 98 0.15 -5.05 8.33
C SER A 98 1.20 -5.43 7.28
N LEU A 99 0.98 -6.48 6.51
CA LEU A 99 1.84 -6.86 5.41
C LEU A 99 1.76 -5.87 4.25
N GLY A 100 0.57 -5.38 3.91
CA GLY A 100 0.41 -4.34 2.87
C GLY A 100 1.20 -3.09 3.19
N ARG A 101 1.05 -2.59 4.41
CA ARG A 101 1.79 -1.44 4.93
C ARG A 101 3.29 -1.71 4.93
N GLY A 102 3.70 -2.87 5.44
CA GLY A 102 5.10 -3.32 5.43
C GLY A 102 5.73 -3.38 4.04
N CYS A 103 5.03 -3.95 3.07
CA CYS A 103 5.46 -4.03 1.68
C CYS A 103 5.67 -2.65 1.05
N ALA A 104 4.73 -1.73 1.24
CA ALA A 104 4.84 -0.36 0.74
C ALA A 104 6.02 0.39 1.37
N LEU A 105 6.16 0.31 2.70
CA LEU A 105 7.29 0.89 3.44
C LEU A 105 8.63 0.27 3.05
N ALA A 106 8.68 -1.03 2.77
CA ALA A 106 9.88 -1.71 2.31
C ALA A 106 10.29 -1.22 0.92
N ALA A 107 9.34 -0.99 0.01
CA ALA A 107 9.65 -0.45 -1.31
C ALA A 107 10.30 0.92 -1.22
N ALA A 108 9.80 1.79 -0.35
CA ALA A 108 10.36 3.11 -0.08
C ALA A 108 11.78 3.01 0.48
N GLN A 109 11.96 2.26 1.58
CA GLN A 109 13.21 2.23 2.35
C GLN A 109 14.31 1.36 1.72
N LEU A 110 13.94 0.44 0.82
CA LEU A 110 14.88 -0.32 0.00
C LEU A 110 15.08 0.31 -1.39
N GLU A 111 14.45 1.46 -1.65
CA GLU A 111 14.53 2.21 -2.92
C GLU A 111 14.15 1.37 -4.15
N ARG A 112 13.17 0.48 -4.00
CA ARG A 112 12.78 -0.48 -5.02
C ARG A 112 11.69 0.08 -5.92
N GLY A 113 12.11 0.92 -6.86
CA GLY A 113 11.24 1.48 -7.88
C GLY A 113 10.53 0.44 -8.77
N ALA A 114 11.05 -0.80 -8.86
CA ALA A 114 10.41 -1.89 -9.61
C ALA A 114 9.05 -2.31 -9.02
N TRP A 115 8.88 -2.13 -7.71
CA TRP A 115 7.66 -2.51 -6.99
C TRP A 115 6.57 -1.43 -7.04
N LEU A 116 6.92 -0.22 -7.47
CA LEU A 116 6.00 0.90 -7.44
C LEU A 116 4.73 0.64 -8.25
N ASN A 117 4.82 -0.01 -9.41
CA ASN A 117 3.66 -0.33 -10.23
C ASN A 117 2.66 -1.27 -9.51
N ALA A 118 3.15 -2.14 -8.63
CA ALA A 118 2.30 -3.03 -7.84
C ALA A 118 1.66 -2.26 -6.69
N ILE A 119 2.46 -1.49 -5.95
CA ILE A 119 2.03 -0.76 -4.76
C ILE A 119 1.07 0.38 -5.11
N SER A 120 1.24 1.06 -6.25
CA SER A 120 0.32 2.12 -6.69
C SER A 120 -1.10 1.61 -6.99
N ARG A 121 -1.32 0.30 -7.08
CA ARG A 121 -2.66 -0.30 -7.19
C ARG A 121 -3.35 -0.46 -5.84
N TRP A 122 -2.64 -0.24 -4.74
CA TRP A 122 -3.16 -0.32 -3.37
C TRP A 122 -3.60 1.06 -2.86
N ASP A 123 -3.69 2.06 -3.74
CA ASP A 123 -4.19 3.40 -3.43
C ASP A 123 -5.70 3.42 -3.12
N SER A 124 -6.38 2.29 -3.31
CA SER A 124 -7.79 2.03 -2.99
C SER A 124 -7.94 0.84 -2.04
N ASP A 125 -6.87 0.47 -1.32
CA ASP A 125 -6.92 -0.58 -0.29
C ASP A 125 -7.87 -0.17 0.84
N GLU A 126 -8.62 -1.13 1.40
CA GLU A 126 -9.60 -0.87 2.46
C GLU A 126 -8.94 -0.26 3.70
N ALA A 127 -7.70 -0.68 4.02
CA ALA A 127 -6.96 -0.17 5.16
C ALA A 127 -6.28 1.16 4.85
N ALA A 128 -6.69 2.22 5.55
CA ALA A 128 -6.09 3.57 5.45
C ALA A 128 -4.57 3.55 5.70
N GLY A 129 -4.10 2.69 6.61
CA GLY A 129 -2.67 2.51 6.87
C GLY A 129 -1.87 2.00 5.67
N VAL A 130 -2.49 1.20 4.79
CA VAL A 130 -1.87 0.75 3.53
C VAL A 130 -1.85 1.91 2.53
N ARG A 131 -2.98 2.62 2.36
CA ARG A 131 -3.08 3.78 1.44
C ARG A 131 -2.09 4.88 1.80
N ALA A 132 -1.92 5.20 3.08
CA ALA A 132 -0.91 6.15 3.55
C ALA A 132 0.53 5.68 3.24
N ALA A 133 0.84 4.39 3.45
CA ALA A 133 2.16 3.85 3.12
C ALA A 133 2.44 3.83 1.61
N VAL A 134 1.40 3.68 0.78
CA VAL A 134 1.50 3.83 -0.68
C VAL A 134 1.90 5.27 -1.03
N ALA A 135 1.29 6.29 -0.43
CA ALA A 135 1.67 7.68 -0.62
C ALA A 135 3.14 7.92 -0.24
N GLU A 136 3.56 7.46 0.95
CA GLU A 136 4.97 7.55 1.40
C GLU A 136 5.93 6.91 0.39
N ALA A 137 5.60 5.71 -0.09
CA ALA A 137 6.43 5.00 -1.07
C ALA A 137 6.53 5.73 -2.41
N ILE A 138 5.43 6.31 -2.88
CA ILE A 138 5.40 7.11 -4.11
C ILE A 138 6.31 8.35 -3.98
N GLY A 139 6.18 9.09 -2.89
CA GLY A 139 7.00 10.29 -2.62
C GLY A 139 8.49 9.98 -2.55
N ALA A 140 8.84 8.93 -1.80
CA ALA A 140 10.22 8.50 -1.63
C ALA A 140 10.86 7.97 -2.92
N LEU A 141 10.11 7.21 -3.73
CA LEU A 141 10.63 6.63 -4.97
C LEU A 141 10.64 7.62 -6.14
N GLY A 142 9.80 8.65 -6.09
CA GLY A 142 9.92 9.81 -6.97
C GLY A 142 9.70 9.51 -8.45
N LYS A 143 8.67 8.72 -8.82
CA LYS A 143 8.37 8.43 -10.24
C LYS A 143 7.18 9.25 -10.76
N PRO A 144 7.29 9.93 -11.92
CA PRO A 144 6.19 10.72 -12.49
C PRO A 144 4.92 9.92 -12.73
N ALA A 145 5.05 8.63 -13.08
CA ALA A 145 3.91 7.75 -13.35
C ALA A 145 2.96 7.56 -12.15
N SER A 146 3.38 7.95 -10.94
CA SER A 146 2.59 7.80 -9.71
C SER A 146 1.87 9.08 -9.27
N ILE A 147 1.98 10.18 -10.03
CA ILE A 147 1.25 11.43 -9.75
C ILE A 147 -0.27 11.18 -9.71
N THR A 148 -0.80 10.35 -10.61
CA THR A 148 -2.24 10.04 -10.64
C THR A 148 -2.72 9.35 -9.37
N ALA A 149 -1.95 8.38 -8.86
CA ALA A 149 -2.27 7.70 -7.61
C ALA A 149 -2.19 8.68 -6.43
N LEU A 150 -1.16 9.54 -6.42
CA LEU A 150 -0.98 10.53 -5.36
C LEU A 150 -2.07 11.60 -5.34
N ASN A 151 -2.58 12.02 -6.51
CA ASN A 151 -3.75 12.89 -6.61
C ASN A 151 -4.98 12.25 -5.94
N ARG A 152 -5.25 10.96 -6.21
CA ARG A 152 -6.36 10.25 -5.56
C ARG A 152 -6.20 10.21 -4.04
N LEU A 153 -4.99 9.91 -3.55
CA LEU A 153 -4.69 9.86 -2.11
C LEU A 153 -4.80 11.23 -1.43
N SER A 154 -4.65 12.33 -2.18
CA SER A 154 -4.90 13.67 -1.65
C SER A 154 -6.37 14.07 -1.55
N ASP A 155 -7.28 13.25 -2.10
CA ASP A 155 -8.73 13.38 -1.96
C ASP A 155 -9.33 12.26 -1.10
N ASP A 156 -8.48 11.51 -0.38
CA ASP A 156 -8.90 10.38 0.45
C ASP A 156 -9.81 10.84 1.59
N ASP A 157 -10.76 9.99 1.98
CA ASP A 157 -11.67 10.29 3.10
C ASP A 157 -10.92 10.37 4.44
N ASP A 158 -9.84 9.58 4.58
CA ASP A 158 -9.02 9.54 5.78
C ASP A 158 -8.00 10.69 5.83
N PRO A 159 -8.01 11.54 6.87
CA PRO A 159 -7.07 12.65 7.00
C PRO A 159 -5.60 12.23 7.03
N GLY A 160 -5.27 11.10 7.67
CA GLY A 160 -3.90 10.62 7.76
C GLY A 160 -3.34 10.20 6.39
N VAL A 161 -4.19 9.67 5.51
CA VAL A 161 -3.83 9.41 4.10
C VAL A 161 -3.58 10.73 3.36
N ARG A 162 -4.43 11.76 3.55
CA ARG A 162 -4.22 13.08 2.92
C ARG A 162 -2.94 13.77 3.41
N VAL A 163 -2.61 13.66 4.70
CA VAL A 163 -1.32 14.11 5.28
C VAL A 163 -0.15 13.39 4.62
N ALA A 164 -0.22 12.08 4.46
CA ALA A 164 0.82 11.31 3.78
C ALA A 164 0.97 11.74 2.31
N ALA A 165 -0.14 12.01 1.63
CA ALA A 165 -0.14 12.52 0.27
C ALA A 165 0.52 13.92 0.16
N ALA A 166 0.23 14.82 1.09
CA ALA A 166 0.87 16.14 1.17
C ALA A 166 2.41 16.03 1.24
N ARG A 167 2.90 15.22 2.18
CA ARG A 167 4.34 14.97 2.36
C ARG A 167 4.97 14.37 1.10
N ALA A 168 4.27 13.41 0.49
CA ALA A 168 4.72 12.78 -0.74
C ALA A 168 4.76 13.74 -1.94
N PHE A 169 3.84 14.71 -2.03
CA PHE A 169 3.91 15.76 -3.05
C PHE A 169 5.12 16.66 -2.88
N ALA A 170 5.41 17.11 -1.65
CA ALA A 170 6.60 17.90 -1.37
C ALA A 170 7.90 17.16 -1.76
N GLN A 171 8.02 15.89 -1.35
CA GLN A 171 9.16 15.04 -1.70
C GLN A 171 9.26 14.82 -3.21
N LEU A 172 8.15 14.51 -3.88
CA LEU A 172 8.10 14.29 -5.32
C LEU A 172 8.49 15.55 -6.09
N GLY A 173 8.02 16.71 -5.64
CA GLY A 173 8.39 18.02 -6.19
C GLY A 173 9.89 18.27 -6.11
N ALA A 174 10.50 18.05 -4.95
CA ALA A 174 11.94 18.18 -4.78
C ALA A 174 12.72 17.17 -5.65
N ARG A 175 12.33 15.88 -5.64
CA ARG A 175 13.02 14.83 -6.40
C ARG A 175 12.93 14.98 -7.91
N LEU A 176 11.80 15.46 -8.42
CA LEU A 176 11.58 15.66 -9.86
C LEU A 176 11.93 17.06 -10.34
N ASN A 177 12.40 17.95 -9.46
CA ASN A 177 12.55 19.38 -9.73
C ASN A 177 11.26 20.01 -10.29
N LYS A 178 10.13 19.65 -9.69
CA LYS A 178 8.77 20.07 -10.02
C LYS A 178 8.08 20.72 -8.82
N GLU A 179 8.74 21.70 -8.21
CA GLU A 179 8.18 22.44 -7.07
C GLU A 179 6.78 23.00 -7.35
N MET A 180 6.49 23.45 -8.57
CA MET A 180 5.16 23.93 -8.95
C MET A 180 4.07 22.88 -8.78
N LEU A 181 4.37 21.60 -9.01
CA LEU A 181 3.43 20.51 -8.77
C LEU A 181 3.16 20.36 -7.28
N ALA A 182 4.21 20.40 -6.47
CA ALA A 182 4.07 20.34 -5.01
C ALA A 182 3.31 21.55 -4.47
N LYS A 183 3.66 22.77 -4.89
CA LYS A 183 2.99 24.01 -4.49
C LYS A 183 1.51 23.96 -4.83
N ALA A 184 1.14 23.59 -6.06
CA ALA A 184 -0.27 23.48 -6.45
C ALA A 184 -1.06 22.48 -5.59
N ALA A 185 -0.50 21.29 -5.33
CA ALA A 185 -1.18 20.29 -4.51
C ALA A 185 -1.29 20.73 -3.05
N LEU A 186 -0.23 21.29 -2.47
CA LEU A 186 -0.22 21.73 -1.08
C LEU A 186 -1.09 22.97 -0.84
N THR A 187 -1.18 23.91 -1.80
CA THR A 187 -2.13 25.05 -1.70
C THR A 187 -3.58 24.58 -1.68
N ARG A 188 -3.90 23.47 -2.35
CA ARG A 188 -5.24 22.88 -2.23
C ARG A 188 -5.46 22.26 -0.85
N LEU A 189 -4.45 21.56 -0.33
CA LEU A 189 -4.52 20.89 0.97
C LEU A 189 -4.43 21.87 2.16
N SER A 190 -3.91 23.09 1.98
CA SER A 190 -3.90 24.12 3.03
C SER A 190 -5.31 24.65 3.37
N GLU A 191 -6.28 24.39 2.49
CA GLU A 191 -7.70 24.70 2.66
C GLU A 191 -8.54 23.46 2.99
N ASP A 192 -7.92 22.32 3.33
CA ASP A 192 -8.61 21.07 3.67
C ASP A 192 -9.55 21.24 4.87
N LYS A 193 -10.61 20.44 4.96
CA LYS A 193 -11.55 20.50 6.09
C LYS A 193 -10.89 20.11 7.41
N ASP A 194 -9.89 19.25 7.37
CA ASP A 194 -9.18 18.70 8.52
C ASP A 194 -7.99 19.58 8.93
N GLU A 195 -7.88 19.89 10.22
CA GLU A 195 -6.86 20.82 10.71
C GLU A 195 -5.43 20.25 10.62
N ASP A 196 -5.24 18.94 10.75
CA ASP A 196 -3.90 18.33 10.67
C ASP A 196 -3.39 18.34 9.22
N VAL A 197 -4.31 18.14 8.26
CA VAL A 197 -4.02 18.30 6.83
C VAL A 197 -3.67 19.75 6.50
N LYS A 198 -4.48 20.73 6.98
CA LYS A 198 -4.24 22.16 6.74
C LYS A 198 -2.86 22.59 7.27
N THR A 199 -2.58 22.27 8.53
CA THR A 199 -1.35 22.69 9.23
C THR A 199 -0.13 22.06 8.55
N THR A 200 -0.16 20.75 8.28
CA THR A 200 0.92 20.07 7.56
C THR A 200 1.16 20.68 6.18
N ALA A 201 0.09 20.97 5.42
CA ALA A 201 0.23 21.53 4.07
C ALA A 201 0.86 22.93 4.09
N LYS A 202 0.48 23.78 5.06
CA LYS A 202 1.07 25.11 5.24
C LYS A 202 2.55 25.03 5.63
N GLU A 203 2.88 24.19 6.60
CA GLU A 203 4.28 23.94 6.99
C GLU A 203 5.12 23.45 5.81
N LEU A 204 4.58 22.56 4.97
CA LEU A 204 5.29 22.08 3.78
C LEU A 204 5.45 23.17 2.73
N LEU A 205 4.46 24.06 2.53
CA LEU A 205 4.57 25.20 1.62
C LEU A 205 5.66 26.18 2.06
N ASP A 206 5.75 26.47 3.35
CA ASP A 206 6.76 27.37 3.91
C ASP A 206 8.19 26.81 3.72
N ASN A 207 8.32 25.49 3.61
CA ASN A 207 9.59 24.77 3.46
C ASN A 207 9.96 24.38 2.01
N LEU A 208 9.16 24.78 0.99
CA LEU A 208 9.40 24.51 -0.44
C LEU A 208 10.20 25.61 -1.14
#